data_AF-A0A355HAE7-F1
#
_entry.id   AF-A0A355HAE7-F1
#
_cell.length_a   1.000
_cell.length_b   1.000
_cell.length_c   1.000
_cell.angle_alpha   90.00
_cell.angle_beta   90.00
_cell.angle_gamma   90.00
#
_symmetry.space_group_name_H-M   'P 1'
#
loop_
_entity.id
_entity.type
_entity.pdbx_description
1 polymer ?
#
loop_
_entity_poly.entity_id
_entity_poly.type
_entity_poly.pdbx_seq_one_letter_code
_entity_poly.pdbx_strand_id
1 'polypeptide(L)'
;VDIEAIATGEYWLASEAKEKGLVDEIMTSDDYLCSKLDECEIIEIKTEIGQNRLEKIIEGGTTLFRQWTTSRIPGAGEELEDVRQRFR
;
A
#
# COMPACT_ATOMS: atom_id res chain seq x y z
N VAL A 1 -11.43 -35.45 -10.51
CA VAL A 1 -12.16 -34.39 -9.80
C VAL A 1 -13.64 -34.59 -10.10
N ASP A 2 -14.47 -34.67 -9.07
CA ASP A 2 -15.93 -34.76 -9.20
C ASP A 2 -16.50 -33.33 -9.15
N ILE A 3 -16.82 -32.76 -10.31
CA ILE A 3 -17.13 -31.33 -10.45
C ILE A 3 -18.53 -31.03 -9.89
N GLU A 4 -19.45 -31.95 -10.07
CA GLU A 4 -20.84 -31.89 -9.68
C GLU A 4 -20.98 -31.85 -8.15
N ALA A 5 -20.11 -32.57 -7.44
CA ALA A 5 -20.07 -32.57 -5.99
C ALA A 5 -19.40 -31.33 -5.36
N ILE A 6 -18.62 -30.56 -6.12
CA ILE A 6 -17.81 -29.43 -5.59
C ILE A 6 -18.26 -28.06 -6.08
N ALA A 7 -19.01 -27.98 -7.19
CA ALA A 7 -19.52 -26.74 -7.78
C ALA A 7 -20.87 -26.30 -7.15
N THR A 8 -21.01 -26.42 -5.84
CA THR A 8 -22.23 -26.09 -5.07
C THR A 8 -22.33 -24.60 -4.71
N GLY A 9 -21.25 -23.83 -4.92
CA GLY A 9 -21.14 -22.43 -4.50
C GLY A 9 -20.60 -22.26 -3.08
N GLU A 10 -20.22 -23.35 -2.42
CA GLU A 10 -19.54 -23.35 -1.13
C GLU A 10 -18.04 -23.04 -1.29
N TYR A 11 -17.39 -22.65 -0.20
CA TYR A 11 -15.94 -22.50 -0.15
C TYR A 11 -15.29 -23.77 0.40
N TRP A 12 -14.08 -24.08 -0.08
CA TRP A 12 -13.28 -25.21 0.38
C TRP A 12 -12.00 -24.69 1.04
N LEU A 13 -11.65 -25.20 2.20
CA LEU A 13 -10.33 -24.93 2.79
C LEU A 13 -9.24 -25.56 1.92
N ALA A 14 -8.02 -25.00 1.95
CA ALA A 14 -6.92 -25.46 1.11
C ALA A 14 -6.63 -26.96 1.24
N SER A 15 -6.72 -27.49 2.47
CA SER A 15 -6.58 -28.94 2.74
C SER A 15 -7.67 -29.78 2.07
N GLU A 16 -8.93 -29.35 2.15
CA GLU A 16 -10.06 -30.03 1.51
C GLU A 16 -9.98 -29.94 -0.02
N ALA A 17 -9.57 -28.79 -0.53
CA ALA A 17 -9.35 -28.57 -1.96
C ALA A 17 -8.28 -29.51 -2.49
N LYS A 18 -7.21 -29.74 -1.72
CA LYS A 18 -6.15 -30.70 -2.08
C LYS A 18 -6.68 -32.13 -2.11
N GLU A 19 -7.48 -32.54 -1.12
CA GLU A 19 -8.11 -33.88 -1.09
C GLU A 19 -9.10 -34.10 -2.24
N LYS A 20 -9.86 -33.06 -2.62
CA LYS A 20 -10.82 -33.08 -3.74
C LYS A 20 -10.15 -32.94 -5.11
N GLY A 21 -8.84 -32.71 -5.14
CA GLY A 21 -8.06 -32.51 -6.37
C GLY A 21 -8.34 -31.18 -7.08
N LEU A 22 -8.81 -30.16 -6.34
CA LEU A 22 -9.01 -28.81 -6.84
C LEU A 22 -7.71 -28.02 -7.00
N VAL A 23 -6.66 -28.40 -6.26
CA VAL A 23 -5.34 -27.77 -6.30
C VAL A 23 -4.24 -28.83 -6.32
N ASP A 24 -3.15 -28.52 -7.03
CA ASP A 24 -2.02 -29.44 -7.19
C ASP A 24 -1.09 -29.48 -5.98
N GLU A 25 -0.94 -28.38 -5.23
CA GLU A 25 -0.08 -28.33 -4.05
C GLU A 25 -0.48 -27.16 -3.14
N ILE A 26 -0.16 -27.26 -1.84
CA ILE A 26 -0.34 -26.18 -0.88
C ILE A 26 1.05 -25.70 -0.47
N MET A 27 1.37 -24.43 -0.77
CA MET A 27 2.63 -23.81 -0.40
C MET A 27 2.49 -22.30 -0.27
N THR A 28 3.49 -21.64 0.29
CA THR A 28 3.52 -20.17 0.34
C THR A 28 4.01 -19.58 -0.98
N SER A 29 3.74 -18.29 -1.21
CA SER A 29 4.26 -17.56 -2.36
C SER A 29 5.79 -17.60 -2.43
N ASP A 30 6.43 -17.50 -1.27
CA ASP A 30 7.88 -17.42 -1.16
C ASP A 30 8.52 -18.77 -1.51
N ASP A 31 7.92 -19.87 -1.02
CA ASP A 31 8.36 -21.22 -1.36
C ASP A 31 8.22 -21.49 -2.87
N TYR A 32 7.10 -21.06 -3.47
CA TYR A 32 6.87 -21.23 -4.91
C TYR A 32 7.93 -20.48 -5.74
N LEU A 33 8.18 -19.22 -5.41
CA LEU A 33 9.21 -18.42 -6.11
C LEU A 33 10.59 -19.03 -5.92
N CYS A 34 10.96 -19.45 -4.70
CA CYS A 34 12.25 -20.08 -4.44
C CYS A 34 12.43 -21.38 -5.24
N SER A 35 11.37 -22.19 -5.38
CA SER A 35 11.41 -23.43 -6.17
C SER A 35 11.68 -23.21 -7.66
N LYS A 36 11.42 -21.99 -8.16
CA LYS A 36 11.56 -21.64 -9.58
C LYS A 36 12.83 -20.86 -9.93
N LEU A 37 13.63 -20.47 -8.94
CA LEU A 37 14.86 -19.70 -9.16
C LEU A 37 15.87 -20.37 -10.10
N ASP A 38 15.97 -21.70 -10.07
CA ASP A 38 16.90 -22.45 -10.91
C ASP A 38 16.36 -22.73 -12.32
N GLU A 39 15.03 -22.67 -12.50
CA GLU A 39 14.34 -23.01 -13.75
C GLU A 39 14.04 -21.79 -14.62
N CYS A 40 13.85 -20.62 -14.01
CA CYS A 40 13.46 -19.41 -14.73
C CYS A 40 14.01 -18.13 -14.10
N GLU A 41 14.04 -17.06 -14.90
CA GLU A 41 14.35 -15.71 -14.43
C GLU A 41 13.12 -15.10 -13.74
N ILE A 42 13.27 -14.69 -12.49
CA ILE A 42 12.20 -14.07 -11.69
C ILE A 42 12.38 -12.55 -11.72
N ILE A 43 11.35 -11.83 -12.18
CA ILE A 43 11.36 -10.37 -12.33
C ILE A 43 10.25 -9.76 -11.47
N GLU A 44 10.58 -8.73 -10.70
CA GLU A 44 9.62 -7.97 -9.90
C GLU A 44 9.05 -6.78 -10.70
N ILE A 45 7.73 -6.68 -10.79
CA ILE A 45 7.04 -5.55 -11.42
C ILE A 45 6.34 -4.74 -10.34
N LYS A 46 6.71 -3.46 -10.22
CA LYS A 46 6.09 -2.50 -9.29
C LYS A 46 5.33 -1.43 -10.07
N THR A 47 4.06 -1.24 -9.73
CA THR A 47 3.27 -0.10 -10.21
C THR A 47 3.42 1.04 -9.22
N GLU A 48 3.99 2.18 -9.66
CA GLU A 48 3.96 3.39 -8.85
C GLU A 48 2.55 3.98 -8.85
N ILE A 49 1.88 3.97 -7.70
CA ILE A 49 0.70 4.81 -7.50
C ILE A 49 1.21 6.24 -7.54
N GLY A 50 0.88 6.97 -8.62
CA GLY A 50 1.42 8.30 -8.86
C GLY A 50 1.19 9.21 -7.65
N GLN A 51 2.28 9.60 -6.98
CA GLN A 51 2.21 10.67 -5.99
C GLN A 51 1.71 11.91 -6.72
N ASN A 52 0.61 12.48 -6.24
CA ASN A 52 0.01 13.67 -6.83
C ASN A 52 1.11 14.74 -6.92
N ARG A 53 1.52 15.12 -8.13
CA ARG A 53 2.53 16.18 -8.36
C ARG A 53 2.16 17.49 -7.63
N LEU A 54 0.88 17.66 -7.33
CA LEU A 54 0.30 18.69 -6.46
C LEU A 54 0.85 18.66 -5.03
N GLU A 55 1.01 17.49 -4.41
CA GLU A 55 1.54 17.34 -3.05
C GLU A 55 2.99 17.86 -2.98
N LYS A 56 3.82 17.49 -3.95
CA LYS A 56 5.20 17.99 -4.07
C LYS A 56 5.28 19.50 -4.34
N ILE A 57 4.32 20.07 -5.08
CA ILE A 57 4.25 21.52 -5.35
C ILE A 57 3.77 22.27 -4.10
N ILE A 58 2.82 21.72 -3.36
CA ILE A 58 2.32 22.29 -2.09
C ILE A 58 3.44 22.29 -1.04
N GLU A 59 4.21 21.21 -0.91
CA GLU A 59 5.39 21.14 -0.03
C GLU A 59 6.47 22.19 -0.40
N GLY A 60 6.72 22.38 -1.70
CA GLY A 60 7.62 23.44 -2.16
C GLY A 60 7.08 24.85 -1.85
N GLY A 61 5.77 25.05 -1.99
CA GLY A 61 5.08 26.31 -1.71
C GLY A 61 5.04 26.66 -0.22
N THR A 62 4.85 25.68 0.68
CA THR A 62 4.81 25.92 2.14
C THR A 62 6.18 26.33 2.69
N THR A 63 7.27 25.80 2.13
CA THR A 63 8.64 26.19 2.52
C THR A 63 8.94 27.64 2.14
N LEU A 64 8.56 28.03 0.91
CA LEU A 64 8.70 29.41 0.42
C LEU A 64 7.76 30.38 1.16
N PHE A 65 6.51 29.96 1.42
CA PHE A 65 5.56 30.74 2.19
C PHE A 65 6.06 30.98 3.61
N ARG A 66 6.63 29.96 4.28
CA ARG A 66 7.25 30.09 5.61
C ARG A 66 8.43 31.07 5.61
N GLN A 67 9.29 31.02 4.59
CA GLN A 67 10.42 31.94 4.46
C GLN A 67 9.97 33.38 4.18
N TRP A 68 8.91 33.56 3.38
CA TRP A 68 8.31 34.86 3.09
C TRP A 68 7.57 35.45 4.29
N THR A 69 6.77 34.66 5.03
CA THR A 69 6.07 35.13 6.24
C THR A 69 7.05 35.55 7.33
N THR A 70 8.16 34.82 7.50
CA THR A 70 9.21 35.14 8.47
C THR A 70 9.90 36.49 8.18
N SER A 71 10.01 36.88 6.91
CA SER A 71 10.81 38.04 6.52
C SER A 71 10.03 39.35 6.38
N ARG A 72 8.69 39.31 6.36
CA ARG A 72 7.86 40.50 6.02
C ARG A 72 6.75 40.85 7.00
N ILE A 73 6.39 39.97 7.93
CA ILE A 73 5.36 40.26 8.95
C ILE A 73 5.96 39.99 10.34
N PRO A 74 6.34 41.03 11.10
CA PRO A 74 6.68 40.87 12.51
C PRO A 74 5.43 40.34 13.25
N GLY A 75 5.54 39.17 13.89
CA GLY A 75 4.47 38.58 14.72
C GLY A 75 3.67 37.42 14.11
N ALA A 76 3.81 37.12 12.81
CA ALA A 76 3.09 36.01 12.18
C ALA A 76 3.52 34.60 12.66
N GLY A 77 4.63 34.51 13.40
CA GLY A 77 5.14 33.28 14.01
C GLY A 77 4.56 32.94 15.39
N GLU A 78 3.78 33.83 16.02
CA GLU A 78 3.25 33.64 17.38
C GLU A 78 1.77 33.25 17.42
N GLU A 79 0.98 33.50 16.37
CA GLU A 79 -0.48 33.30 16.40
C GLU A 79 -0.95 31.85 16.19
N LEU A 80 -0.09 30.95 15.70
CA LEU A 80 -0.49 29.55 15.45
C LEU A 80 -0.53 28.69 16.73
N GLU A 81 0.09 29.14 17.84
CA GLU A 81 0.03 28.46 19.14
C GLU A 81 -1.18 28.93 19.98
N ASP A 82 -1.66 30.17 19.80
CA ASP A 82 -2.64 30.79 20.71
C ASP A 82 -4.11 30.39 20.42
N VAL A 83 -4.43 30.04 19.17
CA VAL A 83 -5.80 29.60 18.81
C VAL A 83 -6.19 28.28 19.49
N ARG A 84 -5.20 27.45 19.87
CA ARG A 84 -5.41 26.20 20.60
C ARG A 84 -5.62 26.41 22.12
N GLN A 85 -5.28 27.58 22.65
CA GLN A 85 -5.46 27.92 24.07
C GLN A 85 -6.76 28.69 24.36
N ARG A 86 -7.43 29.28 23.35
CA ARG A 86 -8.61 30.13 23.53
C ARG A 86 -9.95 29.39 23.68
N PHE A 87 -10.02 28.09 23.34
CA PHE A 87 -11.22 27.26 23.51
C PHE A 87 -10.99 26.10 24.50
N ARG A 88 -10.54 26.43 25.71
CA ARG A 88 -10.77 25.59 26.89
C ARG A 88 -11.63 26.38 27.88
#